data_AF-A0AAV0XXU2-F1
#
_entry.id   AF-A0AAV0XXU2-F1
#
_cell.length_a   1.000
_cell.length_b   1.000
_cell.length_c   1.000
_cell.angle_alpha   90.00
_cell.angle_beta   90.00
_cell.angle_gamma   90.00
#
_symmetry.space_group_name_H-M   'P 1'
#
loop_
_entity.id
_entity.type
_entity.pdbx_description
1 polymer ?
#
loop_
_entity_poly.entity_id
_entity_poly.type
_entity_poly.pdbx_seq_one_letter_code
_entity_poly.pdbx_strand_id
1 'polypeptide(L)'
;MINIMQINMDGGRNAQDPLMATASERGADVLIVSEAYRCGTEEEGWFPDTSSRAAVFIANPTIQVREIGRRDTDGFRWVALDEITIYSCYWSPNTDYTLFVDFLDRLEGSV
;
A
#
# COMPACT_ATOMS: atom_id res chain seq x y z
N MET A 1 13.17 -6.43 -13.55
CA MET A 1 12.49 -5.12 -13.43
C MET A 1 11.18 -5.39 -12.72
N ILE A 2 10.89 -4.68 -11.63
CA ILE A 2 9.69 -4.91 -10.83
C ILE A 2 8.48 -4.29 -11.52
N ASN A 3 7.41 -5.06 -11.69
CA ASN A 3 6.16 -4.60 -12.30
C ASN A 3 5.19 -4.14 -11.21
N ILE A 4 4.89 -2.84 -11.19
CA ILE A 4 4.08 -2.23 -10.13
C ILE A 4 2.76 -1.75 -10.72
N MET A 5 1.66 -2.06 -10.05
CA MET A 5 0.35 -1.45 -10.33
C MET A 5 -0.10 -0.60 -9.14
N GLN A 6 -0.65 0.58 -9.41
CA GLN A 6 -1.17 1.47 -8.38
C GLN A 6 -2.65 1.81 -8.66
N ILE A 7 -3.48 1.78 -7.62
CA ILE A 7 -4.91 2.12 -7.73
C ILE A 7 -5.49 2.62 -6.41
N ASN A 8 -6.42 3.56 -6.47
CA ASN A 8 -7.38 3.82 -5.40
C ASN A 8 -8.69 3.05 -5.72
N MET A 9 -9.15 2.19 -4.81
CA MET A 9 -10.33 1.33 -4.99
C MET A 9 -11.64 1.92 -4.46
N ASP A 10 -11.61 3.09 -3.80
CA ASP A 10 -12.77 3.77 -3.21
C ASP A 10 -13.61 2.84 -2.29
N GLY A 11 -12.94 1.94 -1.57
CA GLY A 11 -13.56 0.93 -0.70
C GLY A 11 -14.38 -0.14 -1.43
N GLY A 12 -14.33 -0.19 -2.77
CA GLY A 12 -15.22 -1.00 -3.59
C GLY A 12 -14.70 -2.39 -3.87
N ARG A 13 -15.46 -3.43 -3.48
CA ARG A 13 -15.20 -4.82 -3.92
C ARG A 13 -15.13 -4.95 -5.44
N ASN A 14 -16.00 -4.22 -6.14
CA ASN A 14 -16.07 -4.22 -7.59
C ASN A 14 -14.83 -3.59 -8.27
N ALA A 15 -13.99 -2.86 -7.52
CA ALA A 15 -12.69 -2.40 -7.99
C ALA A 15 -11.58 -3.38 -7.57
N GLN A 16 -11.65 -3.92 -6.35
CA GLN A 16 -10.64 -4.84 -5.84
C GLN A 16 -10.61 -6.18 -6.59
N ASP A 17 -11.76 -6.83 -6.82
CA ASP A 17 -11.81 -8.14 -7.47
C ASP A 17 -11.20 -8.10 -8.90
N PRO A 18 -11.54 -7.12 -9.76
CA PRO A 18 -10.88 -6.95 -11.05
C PRO A 18 -9.41 -6.57 -10.97
N LEU A 19 -8.97 -5.78 -9.98
CA LEU A 19 -7.54 -5.50 -9.79
C LEU A 19 -6.78 -6.82 -9.60
N MET A 20 -7.24 -7.68 -8.70
CA MET A 20 -6.55 -8.94 -8.40
C MET A 20 -6.43 -9.83 -9.65
N ALA A 21 -7.50 -9.92 -10.44
CA ALA A 21 -7.47 -10.64 -11.72
C ALA A 21 -6.49 -10.00 -12.72
N THR A 22 -6.54 -8.67 -12.85
CA THR A 22 -5.69 -7.91 -13.79
C THR A 22 -4.21 -7.98 -13.40
N ALA A 23 -3.91 -7.90 -12.10
CA ALA A 23 -2.56 -8.04 -11.55
C ALA A 23 -1.97 -9.41 -11.86
N SER A 24 -2.76 -10.46 -11.68
CA SER A 24 -2.37 -11.83 -12.05
C SER A 24 -2.13 -11.97 -13.55
N GLU A 25 -3.06 -11.49 -14.39
CA GLU A 25 -2.94 -11.54 -15.86
C GLU A 25 -1.71 -10.78 -16.38
N ARG A 26 -1.42 -9.62 -15.79
CA ARG A 26 -0.29 -8.75 -16.20
C ARG A 26 1.04 -9.13 -15.56
N GLY A 27 1.06 -10.13 -14.68
CA GLY A 27 2.26 -10.49 -13.91
C GLY A 27 2.77 -9.30 -13.08
N ALA A 28 1.87 -8.62 -12.37
CA ALA A 28 2.26 -7.59 -11.41
C ALA A 28 2.98 -8.23 -10.23
N ASP A 29 4.08 -7.61 -9.84
CA ASP A 29 4.92 -8.03 -8.73
C ASP A 29 4.45 -7.43 -7.41
N VAL A 30 4.07 -6.15 -7.45
CA VAL A 30 3.63 -5.37 -6.29
C VAL A 30 2.43 -4.51 -6.66
N LEU A 31 1.46 -4.43 -5.75
CA LEU A 31 0.33 -3.51 -5.85
C LEU A 31 0.44 -2.43 -4.78
N ILE A 32 0.26 -1.17 -5.19
CA ILE A 32 0.13 -0.01 -4.31
C ILE A 32 -1.35 0.35 -4.27
N VAL A 33 -2.01 0.08 -3.16
CA VAL A 33 -3.46 0.16 -3.03
C VAL A 33 -3.85 1.24 -2.04
N SER A 34 -4.73 2.14 -2.46
CA SER A 34 -5.47 3.05 -1.59
C SER A 34 -6.93 2.62 -1.48
N GLU A 35 -7.52 2.82 -0.29
CA GLU A 35 -8.92 2.54 0.03
C GLU A 35 -9.36 1.12 -0.37
N ALA A 36 -8.58 0.11 0.01
CA ALA A 36 -8.94 -1.28 -0.24
C ALA A 36 -10.30 -1.62 0.39
N TYR A 37 -11.10 -2.44 -0.29
CA TYR A 37 -12.33 -2.99 0.32
C TYR A 37 -12.01 -3.90 1.51
N ARG A 38 -10.94 -4.70 1.38
CA ARG A 38 -10.37 -5.50 2.47
C ARG A 38 -8.89 -5.74 2.25
N CYS A 39 -8.13 -5.77 3.33
CA CYS A 39 -6.75 -6.24 3.33
C CYS A 39 -6.69 -7.63 3.98
N GLY A 40 -5.86 -8.53 3.44
CA GLY A 40 -5.51 -9.79 4.08
C GLY A 40 -4.48 -9.60 5.20
N THR A 41 -3.83 -10.68 5.62
CA THR A 41 -2.73 -10.62 6.59
C THR A 41 -1.37 -10.38 5.92
N GLU A 42 -0.35 -10.05 6.71
CA GLU A 42 1.02 -9.88 6.18
C GLU A 42 1.59 -11.21 5.64
N GLU A 43 1.20 -12.35 6.21
CA GLU A 43 1.55 -13.68 5.69
C GLU A 43 0.92 -13.96 4.32
N GLU A 44 -0.23 -13.35 4.05
CA GLU A 44 -0.88 -13.37 2.74
C GLU A 44 -0.29 -12.32 1.78
N GLY A 45 0.72 -11.56 2.21
CA GLY A 45 1.41 -10.54 1.41
C GLY A 45 0.79 -9.14 1.49
N TRP A 46 -0.22 -8.94 2.35
CA TRP A 46 -0.87 -7.63 2.54
C TRP A 46 -0.21 -6.86 3.68
N PHE A 47 0.33 -5.69 3.36
CA PHE A 47 0.91 -4.76 4.32
C PHE A 47 0.05 -3.49 4.36
N PRO A 48 -1.00 -3.44 5.20
CA PRO A 48 -1.81 -2.24 5.40
C PRO A 48 -1.23 -1.31 6.47
N ASP A 49 -1.55 -0.04 6.37
CA ASP A 49 -1.37 0.94 7.44
C ASP A 49 -2.33 0.69 8.62
N THR A 50 -2.36 1.60 9.59
CA THR A 50 -3.24 1.45 10.76
C THR A 50 -4.72 1.53 10.41
N SER A 51 -5.12 2.38 9.45
CA SER A 51 -6.53 2.50 9.03
C SER A 51 -6.95 1.51 7.94
N SER A 52 -5.99 0.75 7.40
CA SER A 52 -6.18 -0.12 6.22
C SER A 52 -6.63 0.62 4.97
N ARG A 53 -6.35 1.93 4.90
CA ARG A 53 -6.66 2.76 3.72
C ARG A 53 -5.45 2.95 2.81
N ALA A 54 -4.26 2.62 3.25
CA ALA A 54 -3.08 2.51 2.41
C ALA A 54 -2.45 1.14 2.62
N ALA A 55 -2.24 0.38 1.54
CA ALA A 55 -1.61 -0.92 1.62
C ALA A 55 -0.63 -1.16 0.46
N VAL A 56 0.44 -1.88 0.76
CA VAL A 56 1.31 -2.54 -0.22
C VAL A 56 0.93 -4.01 -0.25
N PHE A 57 0.73 -4.59 -1.43
CA PHE A 57 0.50 -6.02 -1.60
C PHE A 57 1.60 -6.64 -2.45
N ILE A 58 2.28 -7.64 -1.93
CA ILE A 58 3.31 -8.39 -2.66
C ILE A 58 2.62 -9.55 -3.39
N ALA A 59 2.40 -9.36 -4.70
CA ALA A 59 1.68 -10.31 -5.54
C ALA A 59 2.59 -11.45 -6.04
N ASN A 60 3.89 -11.17 -6.20
CA ASN A 60 4.86 -12.18 -6.59
C ASN A 60 5.55 -12.78 -5.34
N PRO A 61 5.32 -14.07 -5.02
CA PRO A 61 5.85 -14.70 -3.82
C PRO A 61 7.37 -14.92 -3.83
N THR A 62 8.03 -14.69 -4.98
CA THR A 62 9.49 -14.75 -5.08
C THR A 62 10.18 -13.47 -4.58
N ILE A 63 9.43 -12.37 -4.44
CA ILE A 63 9.93 -11.11 -3.89
C ILE A 63 10.07 -11.24 -2.39
N GLN A 64 11.28 -10.97 -1.89
CA GLN A 64 11.57 -10.97 -0.47
C GLN A 64 11.35 -9.58 0.12
N VAL A 65 10.50 -9.52 1.15
CA VAL A 65 10.39 -8.35 2.01
C VAL A 65 11.56 -8.36 2.99
N ARG A 66 12.37 -7.31 2.94
CA ARG A 66 13.54 -7.12 3.82
C ARG A 66 13.16 -6.46 5.13
N GLU A 67 12.34 -5.43 5.03
CA GLU A 67 11.90 -4.64 6.17
C GLU A 67 10.50 -4.11 5.90
N ILE A 68 9.75 -3.90 6.96
CA ILE A 68 8.44 -3.27 6.93
C ILE A 68 8.46 -2.10 7.90
N GLY A 69 7.83 -0.99 7.48
CA GLY A 69 7.61 0.13 8.39
C GLY A 69 6.81 -0.32 9.61
N ARG A 70 6.84 0.47 10.68
CA ARG A 70 5.99 0.19 11.85
C ARG A 70 4.52 0.44 11.50
N ARG A 71 3.63 -0.32 12.13
CA ARG A 71 2.17 -0.18 11.96
C ARG A 71 1.60 0.73 13.05
N ASP A 72 2.21 1.91 13.20
CA ASP A 72 1.87 2.91 14.21
C ASP A 72 1.40 4.23 13.60
N THR A 73 1.35 4.28 12.27
CA THR A 73 1.16 5.48 11.48
C THR A 73 -0.03 5.30 10.54
N ASP A 74 -0.92 6.29 10.56
CA ASP A 74 -2.04 6.40 9.63
C ASP A 74 -1.65 7.16 8.37
N GLY A 75 -2.20 6.72 7.23
CA GLY A 75 -2.10 7.35 5.93
C GLY A 75 -0.98 6.81 5.05
N PHE A 76 -0.07 5.99 5.58
CA PHE A 76 0.91 5.29 4.75
C PHE A 76 1.43 4.00 5.36
N ARG A 77 1.91 3.12 4.48
CA ARG A 77 2.66 1.91 4.81
C ARG A 77 3.81 1.78 3.83
N TRP A 78 4.97 1.36 4.32
CA TRP A 78 6.10 1.06 3.45
C TRP A 78 6.67 -0.33 3.69
N VAL A 79 7.22 -0.87 2.61
CA VAL A 79 7.88 -2.17 2.56
C VAL A 79 9.18 -2.00 1.81
N ALA A 80 10.30 -2.36 2.45
CA ALA A 80 11.60 -2.42 1.80
C ALA A 80 11.78 -3.79 1.16
N LEU A 81 12.10 -3.78 -0.13
CA LEU A 81 12.57 -4.92 -0.89
C LEU A 81 14.10 -4.81 -1.02
N ASP A 82 14.73 -5.57 -1.91
CA ASP A 82 16.19 -5.57 -2.05
C ASP A 82 16.79 -4.18 -2.36
N GLU A 83 16.35 -3.54 -3.44
CA GLU A 83 16.94 -2.28 -3.92
C GLU A 83 15.95 -1.11 -3.90
N ILE A 84 14.72 -1.34 -3.41
CA ILE A 84 13.64 -0.36 -3.46
C ILE A 84 12.76 -0.43 -2.21
N THR A 85 12.43 0.74 -1.67
CA THR A 85 11.39 0.89 -0.65
C THR A 85 10.13 1.40 -1.33
N ILE A 86 9.04 0.66 -1.18
CA ILE A 86 7.74 0.98 -1.78
C ILE A 86 6.84 1.54 -0.69
N TYR A 87 6.31 2.73 -0.94
CA TYR A 87 5.31 3.38 -0.09
C TYR A 87 3.93 3.28 -0.76
N SER A 88 2.93 2.87 0.03
CA SER A 88 1.53 3.16 -0.27
C SER A 88 1.07 4.28 0.63
N CYS A 89 0.42 5.29 0.04
CA CYS A 89 -0.05 6.48 0.73
C CYS A 89 -1.51 6.72 0.39
N TYR A 90 -2.28 7.13 1.39
CA TYR A 90 -3.62 7.65 1.21
C TYR A 90 -3.88 8.74 2.25
N TRP A 91 -4.42 9.87 1.79
CA TRP A 91 -4.87 10.92 2.68
C TRP A 91 -6.25 11.40 2.23
N SER A 92 -7.19 11.44 3.18
CA SER A 92 -8.57 11.85 2.91
C SER A 92 -8.61 13.35 2.55
N PRO A 93 -9.33 13.74 1.48
CA PRO A 93 -9.54 15.16 1.16
C PRO A 93 -10.43 15.86 2.20
N ASN A 94 -11.18 15.10 3.00
CA ASN A 94 -12.03 15.61 4.08
C ASN A 94 -11.24 15.77 5.38
N THR A 95 -10.11 16.49 5.33
CA THR A 95 -9.23 16.74 6.48
C THR A 95 -8.75 18.19 6.47
N ASP A 96 -8.29 18.68 7.62
CA ASP A 96 -7.68 20.00 7.71
C ASP A 96 -6.28 20.02 7.09
N TYR A 97 -5.91 21.15 6.49
CA TYR A 97 -4.60 21.33 5.85
C TYR A 97 -3.42 21.07 6.81
N THR A 98 -3.55 21.45 8.09
CA THR A 98 -2.52 21.20 9.10
C THR A 98 -2.27 19.71 9.30
N LEU A 99 -3.34 18.90 9.31
CA LEU A 99 -3.20 17.44 9.44
C LEU A 99 -2.55 16.82 8.20
N PHE A 100 -2.78 17.39 7.02
CA PHE A 100 -2.08 16.98 5.80
C PHE A 100 -0.58 17.32 5.85
N VAL A 101 -0.20 18.51 6.35
CA VAL A 101 1.21 18.86 6.56
C VAL A 101 1.86 17.92 7.58
N ASP A 102 1.21 17.68 8.72
CA ASP A 102 1.68 16.72 9.73
C ASP A 102 1.84 15.30 9.16
N PHE A 103 1.00 14.91 8.19
CA PHE A 103 1.16 13.66 7.45
C PHE A 103 2.42 13.66 6.58
N LEU A 104 2.69 14.73 5.84
CA LEU A 104 3.88 14.85 5.00
C LEU A 104 5.16 14.83 5.84
N ASP A 105 5.17 15.52 6.99
CA ASP A 105 6.33 15.54 7.89
C ASP A 105 6.62 14.14 8.47
N ARG A 106 5.58 13.38 8.84
CA ARG A 106 5.72 11.98 9.27
C ARG A 106 6.22 11.08 8.16
N LEU A 107 5.77 11.30 6.92
CA LEU A 107 6.21 10.55 5.76
C LEU A 107 7.69 10.82 5.45
N GLU A 108 8.11 12.08 5.45
CA GLU A 108 9.51 12.47 5.24
C GLU A 108 10.43 11.92 6.35
N GLY A 109 9.98 11.93 7.60
CA GLY A 109 10.74 11.38 8.73
C GLY A 109 10.76 9.85 8.84
N SER A 110 10.11 9.14 7.91
CA SER A 110 10.00 7.67 7.94
C SER A 110 11.10 6.92 7.17
N VAL A 111 11.99 7.66 6.49
CA VAL A 111 13.17 7.16 5.77
C VAL A 111 14.47 7.43 6.50
#